data_AF-A0A6B0UXU8-F1
#
_entry.id   AF-A0A6B0UXU8-F1
#
_cell.length_a   1.000
_cell.length_b   1.000
_cell.length_c   1.000
_cell.angle_alpha   90.00
_cell.angle_beta   90.00
_cell.angle_gamma   90.00
#
_symmetry.space_group_name_H-M   'P 1'
#
loop_
_entity.id
_entity.type
_entity.pdbx_description
1 polymer ?
#
loop_
_entity_poly.entity_id
_entity_poly.type
_entity_poly.pdbx_seq_one_letter_code
_entity_poly.pdbx_strand_id
1 'polypeptide(L)'
;SDLRRHNKTHTGENPFKCKLCPKAFARNSDLRRHNKTHTGENPFKCKLCPKAFARNSDLRRHNQTHTDEKPFKCKLCPKAFAQNSYLRKHNQTHTGEKPFKCKLCSNAFSQSIHLRVHYLTHTGEKPFKCKFCPQAFARNADLRRHNQTHTDEKPFKCNQKPLLRIPI
;
A
#
# COMPACT_ATOMS: atom_id res chain seq x y z
N SER A 1 -34.86 0.27 14.25
CA SER A 1 -34.36 0.10 12.86
C SER A 1 -32.85 -0.15 12.80
N ASP A 2 -32.07 0.45 13.69
CA ASP A 2 -30.60 0.36 13.70
C ASP A 2 -30.02 -0.96 14.22
N LEU A 3 -30.64 -1.58 15.24
CA LEU A 3 -30.12 -2.80 15.85
C LEU A 3 -30.17 -4.00 14.88
N ARG A 4 -31.28 -4.19 14.16
CA ARG A 4 -31.40 -5.24 13.12
C ARG A 4 -30.38 -5.05 11.99
N ARG A 5 -30.05 -3.80 11.66
CA ARG A 5 -29.04 -3.46 10.64
C ARG A 5 -27.60 -3.65 11.14
N HIS A 6 -27.36 -3.42 12.43
CA HIS A 6 -26.09 -3.67 13.10
C HIS A 6 -25.83 -5.18 13.28
N ASN A 7 -26.86 -5.95 13.62
CA ASN A 7 -26.71 -7.40 13.83
C ASN A 7 -26.27 -8.13 12.57
N LYS A 8 -26.69 -7.68 11.37
CA LYS A 8 -26.20 -8.23 10.08
C LYS A 8 -24.69 -8.11 9.88
N THR A 9 -24.03 -7.17 10.55
CA THR A 9 -22.56 -7.06 10.49
C THR A 9 -21.83 -8.03 11.43
N HIS A 10 -22.52 -8.55 12.45
CA HIS A 10 -21.98 -9.56 13.38
C HIS A 10 -22.22 -10.98 12.90
N THR A 11 -23.35 -11.23 12.25
CA THR A 11 -23.72 -12.57 11.74
C THR A 11 -22.98 -12.98 10.48
N GLY A 12 -22.26 -12.04 9.83
CA GLY A 12 -21.59 -12.29 8.55
C GLY A 12 -22.57 -12.41 7.36
N GLU A 13 -23.86 -12.14 7.57
CA GLU A 13 -24.86 -12.16 6.51
C GLU A 13 -24.59 -11.07 5.48
N ASN A 14 -24.24 -11.51 4.27
CA ASN A 14 -23.96 -10.64 3.13
C ASN A 14 -24.97 -10.89 1.99
N PRO A 15 -26.24 -10.46 2.14
CA PRO A 15 -27.29 -10.75 1.15
C PRO A 15 -27.07 -10.03 -0.19
N PHE A 16 -26.28 -8.96 -0.22
CA PHE A 16 -26.07 -8.17 -1.43
C PHE A 16 -24.80 -8.62 -2.17
N LYS A 17 -24.95 -9.53 -3.14
CA LYS A 17 -23.84 -10.08 -3.93
C LYS A 17 -23.51 -9.20 -5.13
N CYS A 18 -22.22 -9.03 -5.42
CA CYS A 18 -21.76 -8.44 -6.67
C CYS A 18 -21.96 -9.44 -7.82
N LYS A 19 -22.40 -8.95 -8.98
CA LYS A 19 -22.56 -9.77 -10.19
C LYS A 19 -21.25 -9.95 -10.97
N LEU A 20 -20.25 -9.09 -10.71
CA LEU A 20 -19.00 -9.02 -11.48
C LEU A 20 -17.81 -9.64 -10.74
N CYS A 21 -17.95 -9.94 -9.45
CA CYS A 21 -16.92 -10.63 -8.68
C CYS A 21 -17.52 -11.37 -7.48
N PRO A 22 -16.76 -12.24 -6.80
CA PRO A 22 -17.26 -13.04 -5.67
C PRO A 22 -17.63 -12.25 -4.40
N LYS A 23 -17.51 -10.90 -4.40
CA LYS A 23 -17.74 -10.09 -3.20
C LYS A 23 -19.22 -9.96 -2.89
N ALA A 24 -19.55 -10.02 -1.60
CA ALA A 24 -20.88 -9.78 -1.08
C ALA A 24 -20.83 -8.78 0.09
N PHE A 25 -21.94 -8.08 0.32
CA PHE A 25 -22.03 -6.98 1.26
C PHE A 25 -23.26 -7.11 2.16
N ALA A 26 -23.14 -6.65 3.40
CA ALA A 26 -24.23 -6.61 4.36
C ALA A 26 -25.29 -5.53 4.03
N ARG A 27 -24.94 -4.53 3.22
CA ARG A 27 -25.82 -3.41 2.84
C ARG A 27 -25.79 -3.15 1.34
N ASN A 28 -26.95 -2.81 0.77
CA ASN A 28 -27.06 -2.44 -0.64
C ASN A 28 -26.23 -1.19 -1.00
N SER A 29 -26.14 -0.22 -0.08
CA SER A 29 -25.30 0.97 -0.27
C SER A 29 -23.82 0.63 -0.42
N ASP A 30 -23.35 -0.42 0.26
CA ASP A 30 -21.98 -0.90 0.15
C ASP A 30 -21.74 -1.61 -1.19
N LEU A 31 -22.70 -2.41 -1.66
CA LEU A 31 -22.67 -3.02 -2.99
C LEU A 31 -22.65 -1.95 -4.09
N ARG A 32 -23.56 -0.97 -4.04
CA ARG A 32 -23.61 0.14 -5.02
C ARG A 32 -22.28 0.91 -5.05
N ARG A 33 -21.70 1.16 -3.89
CA ARG A 33 -20.39 1.80 -3.77
C ARG A 33 -19.26 0.94 -4.32
N HIS A 34 -19.33 -0.37 -4.14
CA HIS A 34 -18.38 -1.32 -4.71
C HIS A 34 -18.51 -1.40 -6.23
N ASN A 35 -19.71 -1.36 -6.80
CA ASN A 35 -19.90 -1.43 -8.26
C ASN A 35 -19.14 -0.32 -9.01
N LYS A 36 -18.93 0.85 -8.39
CA LYS A 36 -18.08 1.92 -8.95
C LYS A 36 -16.63 1.49 -9.19
N THR A 37 -16.13 0.47 -8.48
CA THR A 37 -14.79 -0.08 -8.71
C THR A 37 -14.70 -0.93 -9.98
N HIS A 38 -15.83 -1.40 -10.50
CA HIS A 38 -15.87 -2.12 -11.77
C HIS A 38 -16.05 -1.18 -12.96
N THR A 39 -16.85 -0.12 -12.80
CA THR A 39 -17.08 0.87 -13.87
C THR A 39 -15.94 1.88 -14.01
N GLY A 40 -15.09 2.03 -12.99
CA GLY A 40 -14.07 3.08 -12.95
C GLY A 40 -14.65 4.48 -12.74
N GLU A 41 -15.94 4.60 -12.39
CA GLU A 41 -16.58 5.87 -12.11
C GLU A 41 -15.92 6.58 -10.93
N ASN A 42 -15.26 7.70 -11.22
CA ASN A 42 -14.57 8.53 -10.25
C ASN A 42 -15.16 9.96 -10.25
N PRO A 43 -16.38 10.15 -9.71
CA PRO A 43 -17.08 11.44 -9.75
C PRO A 43 -16.41 12.53 -8.91
N PHE A 44 -15.55 12.17 -7.96
CA PHE A 44 -14.89 13.13 -7.07
C PHE A 44 -13.49 13.46 -7.58
N LYS A 45 -13.37 14.55 -8.35
CA LYS A 45 -12.10 15.00 -8.94
C LYS A 45 -11.31 15.89 -7.98
N CYS A 46 -10.00 15.71 -7.92
CA CYS A 46 -9.10 16.65 -7.28
C CYS A 46 -8.99 17.93 -8.13
N LYS A 47 -8.95 19.09 -7.48
CA LYS A 47 -8.76 20.37 -8.15
C LYS A 47 -7.29 20.71 -8.40
N LEU A 48 -6.37 20.03 -7.70
CA LEU A 48 -4.94 20.33 -7.71
C LEU A 48 -4.12 19.33 -8.54
N CYS A 49 -4.71 18.21 -8.95
CA CYS A 49 -4.07 17.25 -9.83
C CYS A 49 -5.10 16.42 -10.62
N PRO A 50 -4.68 15.65 -11.65
CA PRO A 50 -5.60 14.87 -12.49
C PRO A 50 -6.30 13.69 -11.78
N LYS A 51 -6.03 13.45 -10.49
CA LYS A 51 -6.58 12.29 -9.78
C LYS A 51 -8.07 12.47 -9.48
N ALA A 52 -8.81 11.39 -9.62
CA ALA A 52 -10.23 11.32 -9.27
C ALA A 52 -10.53 10.05 -8.47
N PHE A 53 -11.58 10.10 -7.65
CA PHE A 53 -11.91 9.08 -6.68
C PHE A 53 -13.38 8.66 -6.77
N ALA A 54 -13.66 7.40 -6.46
CA ALA A 54 -15.01 6.86 -6.40
C ALA A 54 -15.80 7.35 -5.17
N ARG A 55 -15.12 7.89 -4.15
CA ARG A 55 -15.72 8.37 -2.88
C ARG A 55 -15.16 9.72 -2.46
N ASN A 56 -16.04 10.58 -1.94
CA ASN A 56 -15.65 11.88 -1.39
C ASN A 56 -14.66 11.77 -0.22
N SER A 57 -14.82 10.75 0.63
CA SER A 57 -13.88 10.51 1.74
C SER A 57 -12.46 10.22 1.27
N ASP A 58 -12.32 9.55 0.12
CA ASP A 58 -11.01 9.26 -0.47
C ASP A 58 -10.39 10.52 -1.08
N LEU A 59 -11.20 11.37 -1.74
CA LEU A 59 -10.77 12.69 -2.21
C LEU A 59 -10.31 13.58 -1.04
N ARG A 60 -11.09 13.66 0.05
CA ARG A 60 -10.72 14.46 1.23
C ARG A 60 -9.40 14.02 1.83
N ARG A 61 -9.19 12.70 1.95
CA ARG A 61 -7.94 12.12 2.41
C ARG A 61 -6.78 12.37 1.44
N HIS A 62 -7.06 12.35 0.13
CA HIS A 62 -6.06 12.69 -0.87
C HIS A 62 -5.68 14.17 -0.83
N ASN A 63 -6.61 15.09 -0.55
CA ASN A 63 -6.28 16.51 -0.46
C ASN A 63 -5.25 16.81 0.65
N GLN A 64 -5.19 15.98 1.69
CA GLN A 64 -4.12 16.01 2.71
C GLN A 64 -2.73 15.64 2.17
N THR A 65 -2.59 15.24 0.91
CA THR A 65 -1.28 15.07 0.26
C THR A 65 -0.83 16.32 -0.47
N HIS A 66 -1.73 17.28 -0.67
CA HIS A 66 -1.42 18.60 -1.24
C HIS A 66 -1.14 19.62 -0.15
N THR A 67 -1.73 19.44 1.03
CA THR A 67 -1.37 20.19 2.23
C THR A 67 -0.31 19.38 2.97
N ASP A 68 0.81 19.98 3.37
CA ASP A 68 1.82 19.30 4.21
C ASP A 68 1.34 19.02 5.65
N GLU A 69 0.02 19.05 5.85
CA GLU A 69 -0.64 18.83 7.12
C GLU A 69 -0.45 17.39 7.59
N LYS A 70 0.24 17.26 8.72
CA LYS A 70 0.51 16.00 9.40
C LYS A 70 -0.06 16.04 10.82
N PRO A 71 -1.40 15.98 10.97
CA PRO A 71 -2.03 16.15 12.28
C PRO A 71 -1.71 14.99 13.25
N PHE A 72 -1.31 13.83 12.74
CA PHE A 72 -1.03 12.65 13.56
C PHE A 72 0.46 12.57 13.90
N LYS A 73 0.85 13.16 15.03
CA LYS A 73 2.22 13.18 15.53
C LYS A 73 2.58 11.91 16.29
N CYS A 74 3.78 11.37 16.06
CA CYS A 74 4.34 10.34 16.93
C CYS A 74 4.75 10.95 18.27
N LYS A 75 4.51 10.22 19.36
CA LYS A 75 4.92 10.64 20.71
C LYS A 75 6.37 10.25 21.04
N LEU A 76 6.96 9.36 20.25
CA LEU A 76 8.29 8.77 20.52
C LEU A 76 9.38 9.32 19.60
N CYS A 77 9.03 10.04 18.53
CA CYS A 77 9.98 10.71 17.65
C CYS A 77 9.34 11.91 16.94
N PRO A 78 10.13 12.77 16.27
CA PRO A 78 9.62 13.96 15.59
C PRO A 78 8.71 13.70 14.37
N LYS A 79 8.49 12.43 13.98
CA LYS A 79 7.72 12.10 12.78
C LYS A 79 6.23 12.36 12.98
N ALA A 80 5.60 12.91 11.94
CA ALA A 80 4.17 13.13 11.88
C ALA A 80 3.60 12.61 10.55
N PHE A 81 2.32 12.26 10.55
CA PHE A 81 1.65 11.61 9.43
C PHE A 81 0.33 12.30 9.09
N ALA A 82 -0.01 12.29 7.79
CA ALA A 82 -1.30 12.79 7.31
C ALA A 82 -2.49 11.90 7.73
N GLN A 83 -2.24 10.63 8.09
CA GLN A 83 -3.28 9.67 8.46
C GLN A 83 -2.91 8.88 9.71
N ASN A 84 -3.91 8.67 10.59
CA ASN A 84 -3.75 7.88 11.81
C ASN A 84 -3.31 6.43 11.55
N SER A 85 -3.78 5.83 10.45
CA SER A 85 -3.39 4.47 10.05
C SER A 85 -1.89 4.35 9.80
N TYR A 86 -1.25 5.40 9.25
CA TYR A 86 0.19 5.43 9.05
C TYR A 86 0.94 5.65 10.36
N LEU A 87 0.43 6.50 11.26
CA LEU A 87 0.97 6.63 12.61
C LEU A 87 0.95 5.30 13.37
N ARG A 88 -0.17 4.56 13.32
CA ARG A 88 -0.28 3.23 13.95
C ARG A 88 0.76 2.24 13.41
N LYS A 89 0.91 2.15 12.08
CA LYS A 89 1.94 1.31 11.46
C LYS A 89 3.36 1.75 11.82
N HIS A 90 3.58 3.06 11.90
CA HIS A 90 4.87 3.60 12.32
C HIS A 90 5.18 3.27 13.78
N ASN A 91 4.21 3.34 14.69
CA ASN A 91 4.44 3.02 16.10
C ASN A 91 4.94 1.58 16.30
N GLN A 92 4.60 0.64 15.41
CA GLN A 92 5.16 -0.71 15.41
C GLN A 92 6.68 -0.75 15.21
N THR A 93 7.30 0.29 14.63
CA THR A 93 8.76 0.40 14.53
C THR A 93 9.41 0.76 15.85
N HIS A 94 8.67 1.38 16.77
CA HIS A 94 9.16 1.67 18.11
C HIS A 94 8.96 0.50 19.07
N THR A 95 7.80 -0.18 18.99
CA THR A 95 7.49 -1.31 19.87
C THR A 95 8.13 -2.62 19.41
N GLY A 96 8.56 -2.71 18.15
CA GLY A 96 9.04 -3.96 17.56
C GLY A 96 7.93 -4.99 17.32
N GLU A 97 6.65 -4.60 17.45
CA GLU A 97 5.51 -5.51 17.31
C GLU A 97 5.46 -6.12 15.90
N LYS A 98 5.44 -7.45 15.84
CA LYS A 98 5.40 -8.24 14.61
C LYS A 98 4.24 -9.24 14.65
N PRO A 99 2.99 -8.76 14.50
CA PRO A 99 1.81 -9.62 14.67
C PRO A 99 1.66 -10.65 13.54
N PHE A 100 2.32 -10.45 12.40
CA PHE A 100 2.20 -11.33 11.23
C PHE A 100 3.34 -12.35 11.21
N LYS A 101 3.10 -13.53 11.77
CA LYS A 101 4.07 -14.63 11.85
C LYS A 101 4.00 -15.53 10.61
N CYS A 102 5.16 -15.96 10.12
CA CYS A 102 5.25 -17.02 9.13
C CYS A 102 4.91 -18.37 9.78
N LYS A 103 4.16 -19.21 9.08
CA LYS A 103 3.83 -20.56 9.55
C LYS A 103 4.88 -21.60 9.17
N LEU A 104 5.80 -21.25 8.27
CA LEU A 104 6.81 -22.15 7.71
C LEU A 104 8.22 -21.89 8.29
N CYS A 105 8.41 -20.80 9.03
CA CYS A 105 9.67 -20.48 9.71
C CYS A 105 9.44 -19.48 10.86
N SER A 106 10.49 -19.19 11.62
CA SER A 106 10.43 -18.28 12.79
C SER A 106 10.31 -16.79 12.45
N ASN A 107 10.25 -16.41 11.17
CA ASN A 107 10.16 -15.01 10.77
C ASN A 107 8.80 -14.40 11.11
N ALA A 108 8.82 -13.17 11.59
CA ALA A 108 7.62 -12.37 11.86
C ALA A 108 7.77 -10.95 11.33
N PHE A 109 6.64 -10.35 10.95
CA PHE A 109 6.58 -9.07 10.26
C PHE A 109 5.59 -8.12 10.93
N SER A 110 5.88 -6.82 10.89
CA SER A 110 4.98 -5.77 11.37
C SER A 110 3.79 -5.54 10.43
N GLN A 111 3.91 -5.94 9.16
CA GLN A 111 2.86 -5.74 8.15
C GLN A 111 2.56 -7.03 7.38
N SER A 112 1.27 -7.28 7.12
CA SER A 112 0.80 -8.47 6.40
C SER A 112 1.34 -8.58 4.97
N ILE A 113 1.53 -7.45 4.29
CA ILE A 113 2.08 -7.44 2.94
C ILE A 113 3.52 -7.96 2.91
N HIS A 114 4.33 -7.67 3.94
CA HIS A 114 5.69 -8.18 4.04
C HIS A 114 5.69 -9.69 4.28
N LEU A 115 4.78 -10.19 5.12
CA LEU A 115 4.57 -11.63 5.29
C LEU A 115 4.15 -12.30 3.98
N ARG A 116 3.20 -11.72 3.23
CA ARG A 116 2.75 -12.27 1.94
C ARG A 116 3.90 -12.36 0.92
N VAL A 117 4.71 -11.32 0.84
CA VAL A 117 5.89 -11.30 -0.04
C VAL A 117 6.95 -12.29 0.44
N HIS A 118 7.12 -12.45 1.75
CA HIS A 118 8.01 -13.46 2.32
C HIS A 118 7.56 -14.88 1.99
N TYR A 119 6.26 -15.18 1.95
CA TYR A 119 5.79 -16.52 1.54
C TYR A 119 6.28 -16.94 0.14
N LEU A 120 6.52 -15.98 -0.77
CA LEU A 120 7.09 -16.27 -2.08
C LEU A 120 8.51 -16.87 -2.00
N THR A 121 9.24 -16.67 -0.90
CA THR A 121 10.55 -17.32 -0.70
C THR A 121 10.42 -18.79 -0.34
N HIS A 122 9.29 -19.21 0.21
CA HIS A 122 9.02 -20.62 0.50
C HIS A 122 8.48 -21.36 -0.72
N THR A 123 7.61 -20.70 -1.52
CA THR A 123 7.03 -21.32 -2.72
C THR A 123 7.96 -21.23 -3.94
N GLY A 124 8.94 -20.34 -3.92
CA GLY A 124 9.77 -20.04 -5.08
C GLY A 124 9.04 -19.25 -6.18
N GLU A 125 7.79 -18.85 -5.95
CA GLU A 125 7.01 -18.09 -6.91
C GLU A 125 7.66 -16.73 -7.22
N LYS A 126 7.78 -16.43 -8.52
CA LYS A 126 8.35 -15.18 -9.03
C LYS A 126 7.36 -14.52 -9.99
N PRO A 127 6.34 -13.80 -9.47
CA PRO A 127 5.25 -13.28 -10.29
C PRO A 127 5.68 -12.19 -11.28
N PHE A 128 6.83 -11.54 -11.03
CA PHE A 128 7.29 -10.38 -11.80
C PHE A 128 8.36 -10.81 -12.79
N LYS A 129 7.97 -11.05 -14.03
CA LYS A 129 8.88 -11.47 -15.11
C LYS A 129 9.50 -10.24 -15.81
N CYS A 130 10.80 -10.32 -16.11
CA CYS A 130 11.43 -9.37 -17.01
C CYS A 130 10.90 -9.58 -18.44
N LYS A 131 10.75 -8.48 -19.18
CA LYS A 131 10.33 -8.53 -20.60
C LYS A 131 11.51 -8.73 -21.55
N PHE A 132 12.73 -8.44 -21.10
CA PHE A 132 13.94 -8.43 -21.92
C PHE A 132 14.82 -9.67 -21.70
N CYS A 133 14.58 -10.45 -20.64
CA CYS A 133 15.33 -11.67 -20.36
C CYS A 133 14.50 -12.69 -19.56
N PRO A 134 14.97 -13.94 -19.40
CA PRO A 134 14.24 -14.99 -18.66
C PRO A 134 14.11 -14.76 -17.15
N GLN A 135 14.75 -13.73 -16.58
CA GLN A 135 14.74 -13.51 -15.14
C GLN A 135 13.35 -13.12 -14.62
N ALA A 136 13.01 -13.65 -13.44
CA ALA A 136 11.78 -13.32 -12.73
C ALA A 136 12.08 -13.06 -11.25
N PHE A 137 11.25 -12.24 -10.63
CA PHE A 137 11.47 -11.72 -9.28
C PHE A 137 10.22 -11.90 -8.41
N ALA A 138 10.43 -12.08 -7.11
CA ALA A 138 9.35 -12.14 -6.12
C ALA A 138 8.77 -10.75 -5.79
N ARG A 139 9.51 -9.66 -6.04
CA ARG A 139 9.07 -8.28 -5.80
C ARG A 139 9.21 -7.43 -7.06
N ASN A 140 8.22 -6.57 -7.31
CA ASN A 140 8.27 -5.60 -8.40
C ASN A 140 9.43 -4.60 -8.26
N ALA A 141 9.82 -4.25 -7.03
CA ALA A 141 10.97 -3.37 -6.80
C ALA A 141 12.28 -3.99 -7.31
N ASP A 142 12.45 -5.30 -7.13
CA ASP A 142 13.62 -6.02 -7.63
C ASP A 142 13.60 -6.09 -9.15
N LEU A 143 12.42 -6.34 -9.76
CA LEU A 143 12.26 -6.25 -11.22
C LEU A 143 12.58 -4.84 -11.75
N ARG A 144 12.11 -3.78 -11.09
CA ARG A 144 12.40 -2.39 -11.51
C ARG A 144 13.90 -2.08 -11.46
N ARG A 145 14.59 -2.49 -10.40
CA ARG A 145 16.04 -2.35 -10.28
C ARG A 145 16.76 -3.17 -11.35
N HIS A 146 16.30 -4.39 -11.60
CA HIS A 146 16.85 -5.22 -12.68
C HIS A 146 16.61 -4.60 -14.06
N ASN A 147 15.46 -3.99 -14.32
CA ASN A 147 15.21 -3.35 -15.61
C ASN A 147 16.19 -2.21 -15.91
N GLN A 148 16.79 -1.59 -14.88
CA GLN A 148 17.85 -0.59 -15.07
C GLN A 148 19.14 -1.20 -15.64
N THR A 149 19.34 -2.51 -15.57
CA THR A 149 20.51 -3.17 -16.21
C THR A 149 20.31 -3.39 -17.70
N HIS A 150 19.10 -3.23 -18.22
CA HIS A 150 18.80 -3.29 -19.66
C HIS A 150 18.82 -1.91 -20.31
N THR A 151 19.02 -0.86 -19.52
CA THR A 151 19.13 0.53 -19.97
C THR A 151 20.52 1.03 -19.63
N ASP A 152 21.25 1.64 -20.57
CA ASP A 152 22.59 2.23 -20.32
C ASP A 152 22.57 3.45 -19.37
N GLU A 153 21.41 3.79 -18.83
CA GLU A 153 21.24 4.87 -17.86
C GLU A 153 21.70 4.42 -16.46
N LYS A 154 22.93 4.76 -16.09
CA LYS A 154 23.36 4.78 -14.68
C LYS A 154 22.50 5.82 -13.93
N PRO A 155 21.60 5.41 -13.00
CA PRO A 155 20.65 6.34 -12.38
C PRO A 155 21.32 7.33 -11.40
N PHE A 156 22.53 7.02 -10.96
CA PHE A 156 23.26 7.79 -9.96
C PHE A 156 24.56 8.32 -10.57
N LYS A 157 24.56 9.59 -10.98
CA LYS A 157 25.80 10.33 -11.26
C LYS A 157 26.42 10.73 -9.91
N CYS A 158 27.65 10.28 -9.68
CA CYS A 158 28.44 10.67 -8.53
C CYS A 158 29.01 12.08 -8.75
N ASN A 159 28.48 13.09 -8.04
CA ASN A 159 29.02 14.47 -8.08
C ASN A 159 30.05 14.71 -6.94
N GLN A 160 30.94 13.75 -6.68
CA GLN A 160 32.05 13.97 -5.76
C GLN A 160 33.12 14.79 -6.48
N LYS A 161 33.30 16.06 -6.07
CA LYS A 161 34.50 16.84 -6.44
C LYS A 161 35.72 16.15 -5.83
N PRO A 162 36.84 15.98 -6.56
CA PRO A 162 38.05 15.40 -5.98
C PRO A 162 38.54 16.30 -4.84
N LEU A 163 38.71 15.72 -3.66
CA LEU A 163 39.40 16.38 -2.55
C LEU A 163 40.86 16.59 -2.98
N LEU A 164 41.25 17.86 -3.14
CA LEU A 164 42.65 18.23 -3.31
C LEU A 164 43.43 17.70 -2.10
N ARG A 165 44.34 16.75 -2.35
CA ARG A 165 45.35 16.36 -1.37
C ARG A 165 46.25 17.57 -1.14
N ILE A 166 46.25 18.09 0.09
CA ILE A 166 47.27 19.04 0.55
C ILE A 166 48.52 18.20 0.86
N PRO A 167 49.65 18.39 0.15
CA PRO A 167 50.89 17.73 0.51
C PRO A 167 51.44 18.30 1.83
N ILE A 168 51.92 17.41 2.70
CA ILE A 168 52.74 17.72 3.88
C ILE A 168 54.17 17.98 3.41
#